data_AF-A0A6G1WVI6-F1
#
_entry.id   AF-A0A6G1WVI6-F1
#
_cell.length_a   1.000
_cell.length_b   1.000
_cell.length_c   1.000
_cell.angle_alpha   90.00
_cell.angle_beta   90.00
_cell.angle_gamma   90.00
#
_symmetry.space_group_name_H-M   'P 1'
#
loop_
_entity.id
_entity.type
_entity.pdbx_description
1 polymer ?
#
loop_
_entity_poly.entity_id
_entity_poly.type
_entity_poly.pdbx_seq_one_letter_code
_entity_poly.pdbx_strand_id
1 'polypeptide(L)'
;MVGRKPRFSEEEKLSMLARMNNGENVSRLADELGIHRQRLYAWREQLRTCGNLTPARQGRPKNQPPPEAPPDPQTLAASFAVSAEQRRADALAKARRRIVELERKIGQQQVELDFFQEALRHVRGSQQQKDAPGGAASSKSSRK
;
A
#
# COMPACT_ATOMS: atom_id res chain seq x y z
N MET A 1 33.30 24.46 -15.66
CA MET A 1 33.85 23.50 -14.66
C MET A 1 32.99 22.24 -14.66
N VAL A 2 33.53 21.08 -15.04
CA VAL A 2 32.77 19.82 -15.03
C VAL A 2 32.77 19.29 -13.59
N GLY A 3 31.76 19.71 -12.81
CA GLY A 3 31.51 19.13 -11.49
C GLY A 3 31.26 17.63 -11.63
N ARG A 4 32.15 16.80 -11.08
CA ARG A 4 31.95 15.35 -11.04
C ARG A 4 30.63 15.10 -10.32
N LYS A 5 29.65 14.52 -11.03
CA LYS A 5 28.38 14.13 -10.41
C LYS A 5 28.70 13.20 -9.22
N PRO A 6 28.20 13.48 -8.00
CA PRO A 6 28.46 12.63 -6.86
C PRO A 6 28.01 11.20 -7.18
N ARG A 7 28.94 10.25 -7.00
CA ARG A 7 28.70 8.83 -7.20
C ARG A 7 28.18 8.29 -5.88
N PHE A 8 26.86 8.15 -5.78
CA PHE A 8 26.23 7.53 -4.62
C PHE A 8 26.32 6.01 -4.73
N SER A 9 26.73 5.36 -3.63
CA SER A 9 26.68 3.92 -3.44
C SER A 9 25.23 3.43 -3.46
N GLU A 10 25.03 2.13 -3.69
CA GLU A 10 23.69 1.53 -3.69
C GLU A 10 23.03 1.63 -2.31
N GLU A 11 23.80 1.41 -1.25
CA GLU A 11 23.35 1.53 0.14
C GLU A 11 22.92 2.96 0.49
N GLU A 12 23.67 3.95 0.01
CA GLU A 12 23.36 5.36 0.20
C GLU A 12 22.04 5.73 -0.49
N LYS A 13 21.81 5.24 -1.72
CA LYS A 13 20.54 5.45 -2.43
C LYS A 13 19.38 4.79 -1.70
N LEU A 14 19.57 3.59 -1.14
CA LEU A 14 18.53 2.90 -0.36
C LEU A 14 18.17 3.69 0.90
N SER A 15 19.15 4.23 1.62
CA SER A 15 18.90 5.07 2.80
C SER A 15 18.11 6.34 2.45
N MET A 16 18.45 7.00 1.33
CA MET A 16 17.69 8.16 0.83
C MET A 16 16.25 7.81 0.48
N LEU A 17 16.04 6.66 -0.16
CA LEU A 17 14.69 6.18 -0.50
C LEU A 17 13.90 5.76 0.74
N ALA A 18 14.56 5.22 1.77
CA ALA A 18 13.93 4.90 3.05
C ALA A 18 13.45 6.17 3.77
N ARG A 19 14.28 7.22 3.82
CA ARG A 19 13.89 8.55 4.34
C ARG A 19 12.71 9.15 3.56
N MET A 20 12.73 9.01 2.23
CA MET A 20 11.62 9.42 1.37
C MET A 20 10.35 8.61 1.62
N ASN A 21 10.46 7.30 1.91
CA ASN A 21 9.32 6.42 2.20
C ASN A 21 8.74 6.67 3.61
N ASN A 22 9.57 7.12 4.55
CA ASN A 22 9.16 7.57 5.88
C ASN A 22 8.42 8.93 5.86
N GLY A 23 8.30 9.56 4.69
CA GLY A 23 7.51 10.79 4.53
C GLY A 23 8.27 12.08 4.82
N GLU A 24 9.61 12.05 4.89
CA GLU A 24 10.40 13.28 4.98
C GLU A 24 10.20 14.19 3.76
N ASN A 25 10.38 15.50 3.96
CA ASN A 25 10.25 16.46 2.86
C ASN A 25 11.35 16.26 1.82
N VAL A 26 10.94 15.75 0.66
CA VAL A 26 11.83 15.38 -0.46
C VAL A 26 12.63 16.57 -0.99
N SER A 27 12.10 17.80 -0.90
CA SER A 27 12.81 19.01 -1.35
C SER A 27 13.96 19.35 -0.39
N ARG A 28 13.70 19.28 0.92
CA ARG A 28 14.76 19.47 1.92
C ARG A 28 15.85 18.40 1.83
N LEU A 29 15.45 17.14 1.66
CA LEU A 29 16.37 16.01 1.45
C LEU A 29 17.22 16.21 0.18
N ALA A 30 16.61 16.71 -0.90
CA ALA A 30 17.28 17.03 -2.15
C ALA A 30 18.32 18.15 -1.99
N ASP A 31 17.97 19.21 -1.26
CA ASP A 31 18.85 20.34 -0.99
C ASP A 31 20.02 19.96 -0.07
N GLU A 32 19.77 19.17 0.98
CA GLU A 32 20.78 18.61 1.89
C GLU A 32 21.83 17.76 1.16
N LEU A 33 21.39 17.00 0.16
CA LEU A 33 22.25 16.09 -0.60
C LEU A 33 22.85 16.75 -1.87
N GLY A 34 22.41 17.96 -2.22
CA GLY A 34 22.78 18.63 -3.47
C GLY A 34 22.32 17.88 -4.73
N ILE A 35 21.21 17.12 -4.65
CA ILE A 35 20.67 16.33 -5.75
C ILE A 35 19.28 16.83 -6.12
N HIS A 36 18.99 16.99 -7.40
CA HIS A 36 17.65 17.37 -7.84
C HIS A 36 16.58 16.31 -7.46
N ARG A 37 15.46 16.74 -6.86
CA ARG A 37 14.35 15.88 -6.38
C ARG A 37 13.83 14.86 -7.39
N GLN A 38 13.80 15.19 -8.69
CA GLN A 38 13.38 14.25 -9.73
C GLN A 38 14.25 12.99 -9.78
N ARG A 39 15.51 13.07 -9.36
CA ARG A 39 16.43 11.94 -9.35
C ARG A 39 16.09 10.93 -8.26
N LEU A 40 15.60 11.40 -7.11
CA LEU A 40 15.09 10.54 -6.04
C LEU A 40 13.82 9.80 -6.50
N TYR A 41 12.90 10.51 -7.16
CA TYR A 41 11.71 9.88 -7.75
C TYR A 41 12.07 8.88 -8.87
N ALA A 42 13.04 9.21 -9.72
CA ALA A 42 13.52 8.30 -10.76
C ALA A 42 14.13 7.02 -10.17
N TRP A 43 14.91 7.12 -9.09
CA TRP A 43 15.45 5.96 -8.38
C TRP A 43 14.36 5.08 -7.75
N ARG A 44 13.29 5.69 -7.19
CA ARG A 44 12.14 4.92 -6.70
C ARG A 44 11.46 4.14 -7.82
N GLU A 45 11.23 4.78 -8.96
CA GLU A 45 10.58 4.12 -10.11
C GLU A 45 11.48 3.05 -10.73
N GLN A 46 12.79 3.28 -10.74
CA GLN A 46 13.78 2.31 -11.20
C GLN A 46 13.84 1.08 -10.29
N LEU A 47 13.76 1.25 -8.97
CA LEU A 47 13.65 0.13 -8.04
C LEU A 47 12.34 -0.64 -8.24
N ARG A 48 11.23 0.05 -8.52
CA ARG A 48 9.91 -0.58 -8.76
C ARG A 48 9.87 -1.37 -10.08
N THR A 49 10.63 -0.93 -11.09
CA THR A 49 10.60 -1.48 -12.45
C THR A 49 11.71 -2.50 -12.69
N CYS A 50 12.93 -2.25 -12.21
CA CYS A 50 14.12 -3.06 -12.48
C CYS A 50 14.61 -3.86 -11.26
N GLY A 51 14.12 -3.54 -10.05
CA GLY A 51 14.54 -4.22 -8.81
C GLY A 51 15.94 -3.86 -8.32
N ASN A 52 16.67 -2.99 -9.01
CA ASN A 52 18.00 -2.52 -8.62
C ASN A 52 18.17 -1.00 -8.82
N LEU A 53 19.08 -0.38 -8.05
CA LEU A 53 19.31 1.08 -8.04
C LEU A 53 20.59 1.52 -8.74
N THR A 54 21.52 0.59 -8.90
CA THR A 54 22.54 0.69 -9.92
C THR A 54 22.03 -0.06 -11.14
N PRO A 55 21.84 0.59 -12.30
CA PRO A 55 21.99 -0.17 -13.52
C PRO A 55 23.42 -0.71 -13.44
N ALA A 56 23.56 -2.03 -13.27
CA ALA A 56 24.85 -2.69 -13.44
C ALA A 56 25.45 -2.03 -14.67
N ARG A 57 26.64 -1.41 -14.53
CA ARG A 57 27.27 -0.68 -15.64
C ARG A 57 26.99 -1.51 -16.86
N GLN A 58 26.15 -1.01 -17.79
CA GLN A 58 26.02 -1.64 -19.07
C GLN A 58 27.44 -1.47 -19.60
N GLY A 59 28.26 -2.50 -19.37
CA GLY A 59 29.61 -2.53 -19.89
C GLY A 59 29.40 -2.24 -21.36
N ARG A 60 30.16 -1.28 -21.88
CA ARG A 60 30.40 -1.18 -23.32
C ARG A 60 30.34 -2.61 -23.86
N PRO A 61 29.40 -2.95 -24.75
CA PRO A 61 29.17 -4.34 -25.11
C PRO A 61 30.52 -4.90 -25.54
N LYS A 62 31.09 -5.76 -24.69
CA LYS A 62 32.34 -6.46 -24.98
C LYS A 62 31.95 -7.39 -26.10
N ASN A 63 32.43 -7.12 -27.32
CA ASN A 63 32.33 -7.96 -28.52
C ASN A 63 31.86 -9.38 -28.17
N GLN A 64 30.55 -9.59 -28.16
CA GLN A 64 30.00 -10.91 -28.39
C GLN A 64 30.17 -11.12 -29.89
N PRO A 65 30.73 -12.25 -30.34
CA PRO A 65 30.63 -12.60 -31.75
C PRO A 65 29.13 -12.49 -32.13
N PRO A 66 28.80 -11.91 -33.29
CA PRO A 66 27.42 -11.64 -33.67
C PRO A 66 26.57 -12.90 -33.42
N PRO A 67 25.49 -12.82 -32.62
CA PRO A 67 24.56 -13.93 -32.54
C PRO A 67 24.05 -14.17 -33.95
N GLU A 68 24.22 -15.40 -34.42
CA GLU A 68 23.72 -15.85 -35.70
C GLU A 68 22.21 -15.56 -35.74
N ALA A 69 21.82 -14.64 -36.63
CA ALA A 69 20.51 -14.00 -36.78
C ALA A 69 20.07 -13.02 -35.66
N PRO A 70 19.60 -11.80 -36.02
CA PRO A 70 18.82 -10.99 -35.08
C PRO A 70 17.62 -11.83 -34.63
N PRO A 71 17.28 -11.87 -33.32
CA PRO A 71 16.07 -12.55 -32.88
C PRO A 71 14.90 -11.97 -33.65
N ASP A 72 14.09 -12.84 -34.27
CA ASP A 72 12.94 -12.42 -35.03
C ASP A 72 12.12 -11.40 -34.21
N PRO A 73 11.67 -10.29 -34.81
CA PRO A 73 10.88 -9.28 -34.10
C PRO A 73 9.64 -9.88 -33.43
N GLN A 74 9.17 -11.02 -33.93
CA GLN A 74 8.07 -11.81 -33.38
C GLN A 74 8.42 -12.45 -32.03
N THR A 75 9.63 -12.97 -31.83
CA THR A 75 10.07 -13.61 -30.58
C THR A 75 10.22 -12.57 -29.47
N LEU A 76 10.75 -11.40 -29.81
CA LEU A 76 10.80 -10.27 -28.88
C LEU A 76 9.39 -9.80 -28.52
N ALA A 77 8.51 -9.60 -29.50
CA ALA A 77 7.11 -9.22 -29.26
C ALA A 77 6.36 -10.25 -28.40
N ALA A 78 6.58 -11.56 -28.62
CA ALA A 78 6.00 -12.62 -27.82
C ALA A 78 6.47 -12.57 -26.35
N SER A 79 7.77 -12.35 -26.10
CA SER A 79 8.27 -12.22 -24.73
C SER A 79 7.70 -11.01 -23.98
N PHE A 80 7.51 -9.88 -24.67
CA PHE A 80 6.84 -8.69 -24.12
C PHE A 80 5.35 -8.96 -23.84
N ALA A 81 4.66 -9.69 -24.72
CA ALA A 81 3.27 -10.08 -24.54
C ALA A 81 3.09 -11.00 -23.34
N VAL A 82 3.93 -12.04 -23.20
CA VAL A 82 3.97 -12.94 -22.04
C VAL A 82 4.24 -12.15 -20.75
N SER A 83 5.17 -11.20 -20.77
CA SER A 83 5.44 -10.33 -19.62
C SER A 83 4.28 -9.39 -19.27
N ALA A 84 3.48 -8.98 -20.25
CA ALA A 84 2.27 -8.20 -19.99
C ALA A 84 1.15 -9.07 -19.42
N GLU A 85 1.01 -10.29 -19.90
CA GLU A 85 0.05 -11.28 -19.40
C GLU A 85 0.35 -11.69 -17.96
N GLN A 86 1.62 -11.94 -17.64
CA GLN A 86 2.05 -12.23 -16.27
C GLN A 86 1.69 -11.09 -15.31
N ARG A 87 1.95 -9.83 -15.70
CA ARG A 87 1.57 -8.65 -14.89
C ARG A 87 0.07 -8.54 -14.68
N ARG A 88 -0.74 -8.89 -15.70
CA ARG A 88 -2.21 -8.93 -15.57
C ARG A 88 -2.62 -10.04 -14.61
N ALA A 89 -2.05 -11.24 -14.72
CA ALA A 89 -2.33 -12.36 -13.83
C ALA A 89 -1.99 -12.02 -12.37
N ASP A 90 -0.84 -11.39 -12.13
CA ASP A 90 -0.44 -10.94 -10.79
C ASP A 90 -1.40 -9.87 -10.22
N ALA A 91 -1.85 -8.94 -11.07
CA ALA A 91 -2.85 -7.94 -10.68
C ALA A 91 -4.20 -8.60 -10.32
N LEU A 92 -4.64 -9.58 -11.11
CA LEU A 92 -5.85 -10.36 -10.82
C LEU A 92 -5.72 -11.15 -9.53
N ALA A 93 -4.57 -11.77 -9.28
CA ALA A 93 -4.30 -12.49 -8.03
C ALA A 93 -4.35 -11.56 -6.81
N LYS A 94 -3.77 -10.35 -6.91
CA LYS A 94 -3.85 -9.32 -5.87
C LYS A 94 -5.29 -8.84 -5.63
N ALA A 95 -6.05 -8.59 -6.70
CA ALA A 95 -7.46 -8.21 -6.60
C ALA A 95 -8.31 -9.29 -5.91
N ARG A 96 -8.11 -10.56 -6.27
CA ARG A 96 -8.80 -11.70 -5.64
C ARG A 96 -8.49 -11.81 -4.14
N ARG A 97 -7.23 -11.65 -3.75
CA ARG A 97 -6.85 -11.62 -2.32
C ARG A 97 -7.56 -10.50 -1.58
N ARG A 98 -7.62 -9.31 -2.20
CA ARG A 98 -8.29 -8.15 -1.60
C ARG A 98 -9.79 -8.37 -1.43
N ILE A 99 -10.45 -9.00 -2.40
CA ILE A 99 -11.86 -9.37 -2.32
C ILE A 99 -12.11 -10.27 -1.11
N VAL A 100 -11.32 -11.34 -0.96
CA VAL A 100 -11.45 -12.27 0.18
C VAL A 100 -11.23 -11.56 1.53
N GLU A 101 -10.25 -10.65 1.62
CA GLU A 101 -10.03 -9.85 2.83
C GLU A 101 -11.23 -8.96 3.16
N LEU A 102 -11.81 -8.32 2.14
CA LEU A 102 -12.96 -7.44 2.32
C LEU A 102 -14.20 -8.24 2.72
N GLU A 103 -14.46 -9.37 2.07
CA GLU A 103 -15.56 -10.27 2.43
C GLU A 103 -15.46 -10.73 3.88
N ARG A 104 -14.26 -11.09 4.36
CA ARG A 104 -14.03 -11.44 5.77
C ARG A 104 -14.32 -10.27 6.72
N LYS A 105 -13.87 -9.06 6.38
CA LYS A 105 -14.13 -7.86 7.20
C LYS A 105 -15.62 -7.51 7.25
N ILE A 106 -16.31 -7.64 6.12
CA ILE A 106 -17.76 -7.43 6.05
C ILE A 106 -18.49 -8.44 6.95
N GLY A 107 -18.13 -9.73 6.86
CA GLY A 107 -18.72 -10.75 7.73
C GLY A 107 -18.46 -10.49 9.22
N GLN A 108 -17.24 -10.09 9.59
CA GLN A 108 -16.92 -9.70 10.97
C GLN A 108 -17.77 -8.51 11.44
N GLN A 109 -17.89 -7.47 10.62
CA GLN A 109 -18.69 -6.29 10.95
C GLN A 109 -20.18 -6.61 11.07
N GLN A 110 -20.71 -7.53 10.25
CA GLN A 110 -22.11 -7.98 10.36
C GLN A 110 -22.37 -8.62 11.73
N VAL A 111 -21.49 -9.53 12.18
CA VAL A 111 -21.61 -10.17 13.49
C VAL A 111 -21.54 -9.15 14.63
N GLU A 112 -20.61 -8.19 14.55
CA GLU A 112 -20.49 -7.12 15.54
C GLU A 112 -21.77 -6.26 15.58
N LEU A 113 -22.31 -5.88 14.42
CA LEU A 113 -23.55 -5.11 14.34
C LEU A 113 -24.74 -5.87 14.93
N ASP A 114 -24.88 -7.16 14.65
CA ASP A 114 -25.94 -8.00 15.20
C ASP A 114 -25.83 -8.08 16.74
N PHE A 115 -24.62 -8.28 17.27
CA PHE A 115 -24.36 -8.25 18.70
C PHE A 115 -24.76 -6.91 19.35
N PHE A 116 -24.38 -5.77 18.74
CA PHE A 116 -24.75 -4.45 19.26
C PHE A 116 -26.26 -4.21 19.20
N GLN A 117 -26.93 -4.66 18.14
CA GLN A 117 -28.38 -4.57 18.03
C GLN A 117 -29.08 -5.36 19.14
N GLU A 118 -28.64 -6.59 19.40
CA GLU A 118 -29.18 -7.40 20.49
C GLU A 118 -28.94 -6.76 21.85
N ALA A 119 -27.73 -6.27 22.13
CA ALA A 119 -27.42 -5.58 23.38
C ALA A 119 -28.31 -4.35 23.60
N LEU A 120 -28.50 -3.52 22.57
CA LEU A 120 -29.37 -2.34 22.65
C LEU A 120 -30.86 -2.70 22.82
N ARG A 121 -31.32 -3.84 22.28
CA ARG A 121 -32.67 -4.34 22.53
C ARG A 121 -32.84 -4.78 23.99
N HIS A 122 -31.86 -5.46 24.56
CA HIS A 122 -31.89 -5.86 25.97
C HIS A 122 -31.94 -4.65 26.91
N VAL A 123 -31.13 -3.62 26.64
CA VAL A 123 -31.15 -2.37 27.42
C VAL A 123 -32.53 -1.69 27.32
N ARG A 124 -33.09 -1.55 26.11
CA ARG A 124 -34.43 -0.97 25.93
C ARG A 124 -35.54 -1.77 26.61
N GLY A 125 -35.50 -3.10 26.52
CA GLY A 125 -36.46 -3.97 27.20
C GLY A 125 -36.38 -3.86 28.73
N SER A 126 -35.16 -3.75 29.27
CA SER A 126 -34.95 -3.55 30.72
C SER A 126 -35.46 -2.18 31.20
N GLN A 127 -35.39 -1.15 30.35
CA GLN A 127 -35.92 0.18 30.65
C GLN A 127 -37.45 0.20 30.61
N GLN A 128 -38.06 -0.42 29.60
CA GLN A 128 -39.53 -0.58 29.53
C GLN A 128 -40.10 -1.38 30.71
N GLN A 129 -39.39 -2.37 31.25
CA GLN A 129 -39.84 -3.08 32.47
C GLN A 129 -39.74 -2.22 33.74
N LYS A 130 -38.78 -1.29 33.81
CA LYS A 130 -38.70 -0.30 34.90
C LYS A 130 -39.76 0.81 34.76
N ASP A 131 -40.10 1.16 33.53
CA ASP A 131 -41.12 2.16 33.19
C ASP A 131 -42.54 1.56 33.15
N ALA A 132 -42.68 0.23 33.19
CA ALA A 132 -43.96 -0.42 33.50
C ALA A 132 -44.43 0.10 34.85
N PRO A 133 -45.73 0.45 35.02
CA PRO A 133 -46.19 1.27 36.14
C PRO A 133 -46.01 0.52 37.46
N GLY A 134 -44.84 0.69 38.07
CA GLY A 134 -44.61 0.51 39.49
C GLY A 134 -45.51 1.52 40.18
N GLY A 135 -46.55 1.02 40.83
CA GLY A 135 -47.64 1.80 41.37
C GLY A 135 -47.16 3.03 42.13
N ALA A 136 -47.92 4.11 42.00
CA ALA A 136 -47.82 5.28 42.83
C ALA A 136 -47.95 4.88 44.32
N ALA A 137 -46.84 4.52 44.95
CA ALA A 137 -46.71 4.46 46.39
C ALA A 137 -46.55 5.92 46.90
N SER A 138 -47.59 6.73 46.70
CA SER A 138 -47.70 8.04 47.33
C SER A 138 -48.16 7.80 48.77
N SER A 139 -47.21 7.76 49.70
CA SER A 139 -47.49 7.79 51.14
C SER A 139 -48.38 9.00 51.45
N LYS A 140 -49.50 8.77 52.15
CA LYS A 140 -50.44 9.81 52.58
C LYS A 140 -49.68 10.88 53.38
N SER A 141 -49.58 12.08 52.82
CA SER A 141 -49.14 13.26 53.53
C SER A 141 -50.13 13.57 54.65
N SER A 142 -49.64 13.54 55.89
CA SER A 142 -50.37 13.80 57.12
C SER A 142 -50.72 15.29 57.22
N ARG A 143 -52.00 15.60 57.45
CA ARG A 143 -52.51 16.95 57.68
C ARG A 143 -52.53 17.22 59.18
N LYS A 144 -51.90 18.33 59.61
CA LYS A 144 -52.05 18.93 60.93
C LYS A 144 -52.75 20.27 60.79
#